data_AF-A0A9D6F772-F1
#
_entry.id   AF-A0A9D6F772-F1
#
_cell.length_a   1.000
_cell.length_b   1.000
_cell.length_c   1.000
_cell.angle_alpha   90.00
_cell.angle_beta   90.00
_cell.angle_gamma   90.00
#
_symmetry.space_group_name_H-M   'P 1'
#
loop_
_entity.id
_entity.type
_entity.pdbx_description
1 polymer ?
#
loop_
_entity_poly.entity_id
_entity_poly.type
_entity_poly.pdbx_seq_one_letter_code
_entity_poly.pdbx_strand_id
1 'polypeptide(L)'
;MPIDFTPLDTASRLLVEAELKVATGGGGRFQPTGFPDLGPALYKGVRAAPNGDQPPVTETVDMLLVESVQSMANRLEDVCLQGEDYNPDCLGVPYVRVLDGHNGNTFLTSSVREPHRLASPYVLAAKRDGAVYREELKTALGSNKQRPVHIWRMVPTIFDRDPGCVLHGVFLEEIDGRIRLPRLVSAYIEACSPNQANSGGVYRGEVTAKDNIPYPRQEFTSSSITASFILHLSTLKGYGLDDHKSRFLQAWALYKIDRFLHQHLRLRTACEFQVLGMKVTLDGPEGQSQDLGDGNGKWPCSPDILNAFSAARDRCFPRHNEGDEWARRRVVVVTYALDIVGKEALTEGLSAENFVLEGFTDRAEVKQLIEGKGNNRKTFQALVITGEWPEEDQQALLDKNPVKKDNNEGEEVDNPAHDVIKKALKKWNDAWKKVQKKTAGAEEAEDQE
;
A
#
# COMPACT_ATOMS: atom_id res chain seq x y z
N MET A 1 -3.52 -10.67 -32.26
CA MET A 1 -4.18 -12.00 -32.25
C MET A 1 -4.48 -12.34 -30.80
N PRO A 2 -5.54 -13.10 -30.45
CA PRO A 2 -5.79 -13.43 -29.06
C PRO A 2 -4.58 -14.17 -28.45
N ILE A 3 -4.16 -13.76 -27.25
CA ILE A 3 -3.07 -14.40 -26.51
C ILE A 3 -3.51 -15.82 -26.14
N ASP A 4 -2.65 -16.80 -26.43
CA ASP A 4 -2.83 -18.17 -25.99
C ASP A 4 -2.20 -18.37 -24.61
N PHE A 5 -3.04 -18.54 -23.58
CA PHE A 5 -2.61 -18.80 -22.20
C PHE A 5 -2.40 -20.28 -21.89
N THR A 6 -2.72 -21.19 -22.81
CA THR A 6 -2.57 -22.66 -22.62
C THR A 6 -1.16 -23.06 -22.15
N PRO A 7 -0.06 -22.45 -22.65
CA PRO A 7 1.30 -22.75 -22.18
C PRO A 7 1.52 -22.48 -20.68
N LEU A 8 0.72 -21.59 -20.05
CA LEU A 8 0.81 -21.33 -18.61
C LEU A 8 0.20 -22.43 -17.75
N ASP A 9 -0.61 -23.32 -18.32
CA ASP A 9 -1.35 -24.34 -17.56
C ASP A 9 -0.46 -25.43 -17.02
N THR A 10 0.66 -25.69 -17.67
CA THR A 10 1.63 -26.72 -17.29
C THR A 10 2.90 -26.10 -16.71
N ALA A 11 3.23 -24.86 -17.09
CA ALA A 11 4.39 -24.16 -16.57
C ALA A 11 4.32 -23.93 -15.05
N SER A 12 5.48 -24.02 -14.42
CA SER A 12 5.70 -23.74 -13.00
C SER A 12 5.98 -22.26 -12.74
N ARG A 13 6.62 -21.60 -13.71
CA ARG A 13 7.05 -20.21 -13.64
C ARG A 13 7.09 -19.61 -15.05
N LEU A 14 6.72 -18.34 -15.14
CA LEU A 14 6.99 -17.48 -16.29
C LEU A 14 8.05 -16.46 -15.87
N LEU A 15 9.14 -16.38 -16.61
CA LEU A 15 10.19 -15.39 -16.48
C LEU A 15 10.20 -14.48 -17.72
N VAL A 16 10.21 -13.18 -17.49
CA VAL A 16 10.31 -12.15 -18.52
C VAL A 16 11.55 -11.30 -18.19
N GLU A 17 12.50 -11.25 -19.12
CA GLU A 17 13.71 -10.45 -18.98
C GLU A 17 13.69 -9.37 -20.05
N ALA A 18 13.58 -8.12 -19.65
CA ALA A 18 13.67 -6.96 -20.53
C ALA A 18 15.09 -6.37 -20.46
N GLU A 19 15.78 -6.36 -21.59
CA GLU A 19 17.06 -5.67 -21.74
C GLU A 19 16.81 -4.17 -21.78
N LEU A 20 17.50 -3.43 -20.92
CA LEU A 20 17.36 -1.99 -20.75
C LEU A 20 18.65 -1.27 -21.15
N LYS A 21 18.49 -0.07 -21.72
CA LYS A 21 19.56 0.92 -21.81
C LYS A 21 19.13 2.21 -21.14
N VAL A 22 20.10 3.00 -20.66
CA VAL A 22 19.84 4.38 -20.24
C VAL A 22 19.17 5.14 -21.40
N ALA A 23 18.09 5.84 -21.08
CA ALA A 23 17.30 6.56 -22.08
C ALA A 23 18.15 7.60 -22.83
N THR A 24 17.81 7.82 -24.09
CA THR A 24 18.46 8.85 -24.93
C THR A 24 18.39 10.20 -24.24
N GLY A 25 19.52 10.90 -24.15
CA GLY A 25 19.64 12.16 -23.41
C GLY A 25 20.14 12.01 -21.96
N GLY A 26 20.11 10.81 -21.37
CA GLY A 26 20.62 10.53 -20.02
C GLY A 26 22.14 10.46 -19.88
N GLY A 27 22.90 10.66 -20.97
CA GLY A 27 24.37 10.64 -20.96
C GLY A 27 25.00 9.30 -20.58
N GLY A 28 24.25 8.19 -20.66
CA GLY A 28 24.71 6.85 -20.34
C GLY A 28 24.84 6.54 -18.85
N ARG A 29 24.53 7.49 -17.98
CA ARG A 29 24.59 7.34 -16.51
C ARG A 29 23.20 7.14 -15.93
N PHE A 30 23.13 6.42 -14.83
CA PHE A 30 21.92 6.31 -14.01
C PHE A 30 22.26 6.30 -12.53
N GLN A 31 21.35 6.83 -11.72
CA GLN A 31 21.40 6.71 -10.27
C GLN A 31 20.63 5.43 -9.87
N PRO A 32 21.20 4.51 -9.07
CA PRO A 32 20.47 3.38 -8.48
C PRO A 32 19.76 3.80 -7.19
N THR A 33 18.91 2.93 -6.65
CA THR A 33 18.33 3.15 -5.32
C THR A 33 19.47 3.20 -4.29
N GLY A 34 19.42 4.20 -3.41
CA GLY A 34 20.38 4.38 -2.34
C GLY A 34 19.67 4.24 -1.00
N PHE A 35 20.23 3.43 -0.11
CA PHE A 35 19.72 3.26 1.25
C PHE A 35 20.60 4.04 2.25
N PRO A 36 20.05 4.61 3.33
CA PRO A 36 20.83 5.39 4.29
C PRO A 36 22.08 4.67 4.82
N ASP A 37 21.97 3.38 5.15
CA ASP A 37 23.06 2.62 5.77
C ASP A 37 23.90 1.79 4.76
N LEU A 38 23.35 1.48 3.58
CA LEU A 38 24.01 0.64 2.56
C LEU A 38 24.55 1.44 1.37
N GLY A 39 24.04 2.64 1.10
CA GLY A 39 24.27 3.34 -0.16
C GLY A 39 23.70 2.56 -1.35
N PRO A 40 24.34 2.63 -2.54
CA PRO A 40 24.02 1.76 -3.67
C PRO A 40 24.24 0.28 -3.34
N ALA A 41 23.23 -0.56 -3.56
CA ALA A 41 23.27 -1.98 -3.25
C ALA A 41 24.12 -2.78 -4.25
N LEU A 42 25.44 -2.76 -4.06
CA LEU A 42 26.41 -3.56 -4.80
C LEU A 42 26.55 -4.96 -4.19
N TYR A 43 26.61 -5.99 -5.02
CA TYR A 43 26.81 -7.37 -4.57
C TYR A 43 27.56 -8.21 -5.61
N LYS A 44 28.06 -9.37 -5.19
CA LYS A 44 28.70 -10.36 -6.08
C LYS A 44 27.65 -11.36 -6.56
N GLY A 45 27.26 -11.24 -7.83
CA GLY A 45 26.40 -12.19 -8.51
C GLY A 45 27.19 -13.36 -9.10
N VAL A 46 26.46 -14.36 -9.57
CA VAL A 46 27.03 -15.55 -10.22
C VAL A 46 26.33 -15.76 -11.55
N ARG A 47 27.09 -15.87 -12.65
CA ARG A 47 26.56 -16.09 -14.00
C ARG A 47 27.28 -17.23 -14.70
N ALA A 48 26.55 -17.96 -15.53
CA ALA A 48 27.16 -18.90 -16.47
C ALA A 48 27.74 -18.13 -17.65
N ALA A 49 29.06 -18.21 -17.83
CA ALA A 49 29.77 -17.66 -18.97
C ALA A 49 29.90 -18.73 -20.06
N PRO A 50 29.72 -18.38 -21.35
CA PRO A 50 30.00 -19.28 -22.46
C PRO A 50 31.47 -19.71 -22.45
N ASN A 51 31.73 -21.01 -22.59
CA ASN A 51 33.09 -21.57 -22.62
C ASN A 51 33.37 -22.29 -23.94
N GLY A 52 33.15 -21.60 -25.07
CA GLY A 52 33.20 -22.24 -26.39
C GLY A 52 32.24 -23.43 -26.50
N ASP A 53 32.72 -24.57 -26.97
CA ASP A 53 31.95 -25.84 -27.06
C ASP A 53 31.89 -26.61 -25.72
N GLN A 54 32.52 -26.10 -24.66
CA GLN A 54 32.50 -26.73 -23.34
C GLN A 54 31.30 -26.27 -22.49
N PRO A 55 30.96 -27.03 -21.42
CA PRO A 55 29.94 -26.59 -20.48
C PRO A 55 30.21 -25.18 -19.95
N PRO A 56 29.17 -24.36 -19.73
CA PRO A 56 29.32 -23.02 -19.21
C PRO A 56 30.10 -23.02 -17.90
N VAL A 57 31.01 -22.06 -17.75
CA VAL A 57 31.75 -21.88 -16.50
C VAL A 57 30.99 -20.88 -15.63
N THR A 58 30.88 -21.20 -14.35
CA THR A 58 30.28 -20.31 -13.36
C THR A 58 31.28 -19.23 -12.97
N GLU A 59 30.97 -17.98 -13.27
CA GLU A 59 31.79 -16.82 -12.96
C GLU A 59 31.10 -15.89 -11.97
N THR A 60 31.90 -15.30 -11.08
CA THR A 60 31.45 -14.24 -10.17
C THR A 60 31.51 -12.90 -10.90
N VAL A 61 30.42 -12.13 -10.82
CA VAL A 61 30.30 -10.83 -11.47
C VAL A 61 29.82 -9.76 -10.51
N ASP A 62 30.34 -8.55 -10.64
CA ASP A 62 29.84 -7.39 -9.90
C ASP A 62 28.45 -7.02 -10.39
N MET A 63 27.52 -6.86 -9.45
CA MET A 63 26.13 -6.53 -9.71
C MET A 63 25.73 -5.31 -8.89
N LEU A 64 24.81 -4.52 -9.42
CA LEU A 64 24.16 -3.41 -8.75
C LEU A 64 22.65 -3.60 -8.83
N LEU A 65 21.98 -3.65 -7.68
CA LEU A 65 20.54 -3.60 -7.61
C LEU A 65 20.08 -2.16 -7.90
N VAL A 66 19.47 -1.96 -9.06
CA VAL A 66 18.96 -0.65 -9.51
C VAL A 66 17.60 -0.38 -8.89
N GLU A 67 16.71 -1.38 -8.87
CA GLU A 67 15.43 -1.36 -8.18
C GLU A 67 15.18 -2.71 -7.48
N SER A 68 14.75 -2.64 -6.22
CA SER A 68 14.47 -3.82 -5.38
C SER A 68 13.10 -4.44 -5.69
N VAL A 69 12.87 -5.65 -5.15
CA VAL A 69 11.60 -6.35 -5.29
C VAL A 69 10.43 -5.58 -4.66
N GLN A 70 10.67 -4.95 -3.51
CA GLN A 70 9.68 -4.12 -2.82
C GLN A 70 9.33 -2.88 -3.64
N SER A 71 10.35 -2.17 -4.16
CA SER A 71 10.12 -0.98 -5.01
C SER A 71 9.35 -1.35 -6.28
N MET A 72 9.73 -2.46 -6.93
CA MET A 72 9.06 -2.93 -8.14
C MET A 72 7.63 -3.38 -7.88
N ALA A 73 7.32 -3.96 -6.72
CA ALA A 73 5.93 -4.26 -6.35
C ALA A 73 5.09 -2.98 -6.32
N ASN A 74 5.56 -1.93 -5.64
CA ASN A 74 4.87 -0.63 -5.59
C ASN A 74 4.67 -0.04 -7.00
N ARG A 75 5.68 -0.14 -7.87
CA ARG A 75 5.58 0.35 -9.24
C ARG A 75 4.56 -0.41 -10.08
N LEU A 76 4.51 -1.74 -9.94
CA LEU A 76 3.51 -2.58 -10.61
C LEU A 76 2.09 -2.36 -10.07
N GLU A 77 1.91 -1.81 -8.88
CA GLU A 77 0.63 -1.30 -8.40
C GLU A 77 0.30 0.06 -9.02
N ASP A 78 1.26 0.97 -9.03
CA ASP A 78 1.08 2.35 -9.49
C ASP A 78 0.65 2.44 -10.96
N VAL A 79 1.12 1.51 -11.82
CA VAL A 79 0.64 1.45 -13.22
C VAL A 79 -0.87 1.24 -13.34
N CYS A 80 -1.53 0.73 -12.30
CA CYS A 80 -2.97 0.53 -12.28
C CYS A 80 -3.75 1.79 -11.85
N LEU A 81 -3.09 2.83 -11.36
CA LEU A 81 -3.72 3.99 -10.73
C LEU A 81 -3.80 5.20 -11.67
N GLN A 82 -4.79 6.05 -11.44
CA GLN A 82 -4.92 7.39 -12.01
C GLN A 82 -5.66 8.29 -11.01
N GLY A 83 -4.98 9.30 -10.47
CA GLY A 83 -5.56 10.12 -9.40
C GLY A 83 -5.84 9.26 -8.17
N GLU A 84 -7.01 9.36 -7.56
CA GLU A 84 -7.36 8.60 -6.35
C GLU A 84 -7.74 7.13 -6.61
N ASP A 85 -8.03 6.76 -7.86
CA ASP A 85 -8.66 5.50 -8.23
C ASP A 85 -7.82 4.67 -9.21
N TYR A 86 -8.34 3.50 -9.58
CA TYR A 86 -7.87 2.76 -10.74
C TYR A 86 -8.02 3.58 -12.03
N ASN A 87 -7.07 3.41 -12.93
CA ASN A 87 -7.14 3.91 -14.30
C ASN A 87 -8.31 3.26 -15.09
N PRO A 88 -8.67 3.79 -16.28
CA PRO A 88 -9.76 3.27 -17.10
C PRO A 88 -9.72 1.76 -17.41
N ASP A 89 -8.53 1.18 -17.61
CA ASP A 89 -8.38 -0.25 -17.90
C ASP A 89 -8.61 -1.12 -16.66
N CYS A 90 -8.37 -0.60 -15.46
CA CYS A 90 -8.55 -1.34 -14.22
C CYS A 90 -9.90 -1.06 -13.53
N LEU A 91 -10.75 -0.19 -14.11
CA LEU A 91 -12.08 0.08 -13.57
C LEU A 91 -12.92 -1.21 -13.45
N GLY A 92 -13.49 -1.42 -12.26
CA GLY A 92 -14.32 -2.59 -11.94
C GLY A 92 -13.57 -3.74 -11.26
N VAL A 93 -12.24 -3.70 -11.21
CA VAL A 93 -11.46 -4.58 -10.34
C VAL A 93 -11.76 -4.19 -8.88
N PRO A 94 -12.13 -5.13 -7.99
CA PRO A 94 -12.50 -4.80 -6.62
C PRO A 94 -11.28 -4.41 -5.79
N TYR A 95 -11.49 -3.47 -4.88
CA TYR A 95 -10.55 -3.04 -3.85
C TYR A 95 -11.32 -2.39 -2.70
N VAL A 96 -10.62 -2.07 -1.60
CA VAL A 96 -11.21 -1.32 -0.48
C VAL A 96 -10.78 0.14 -0.57
N ARG A 97 -11.75 1.06 -0.68
CA ARG A 97 -11.55 2.51 -0.64
C ARG A 97 -11.79 3.01 0.79
N VAL A 98 -10.84 3.77 1.32
CA VAL A 98 -10.87 4.28 2.69
C VAL A 98 -11.13 5.79 2.63
N LEU A 99 -12.20 6.23 3.30
CA LEU A 99 -12.55 7.63 3.48
C LEU A 99 -12.07 8.13 4.83
N ASP A 100 -11.69 9.40 4.89
CA ASP A 100 -11.32 10.10 6.12
C ASP A 100 -12.58 10.56 6.85
N GLY A 101 -12.97 9.83 7.89
CA GLY A 101 -14.12 10.18 8.71
C GLY A 101 -13.92 11.43 9.57
N HIS A 102 -12.69 11.92 9.70
CA HIS A 102 -12.40 13.17 10.41
C HIS A 102 -12.52 14.39 9.50
N ASN A 103 -12.21 14.22 8.22
CA ASN A 103 -12.20 15.30 7.23
C ASN A 103 -13.34 15.15 6.20
N GLY A 104 -14.59 15.15 6.68
CA GLY A 104 -15.76 15.22 5.79
C GLY A 104 -15.94 14.04 4.82
N ASN A 105 -15.37 12.86 5.14
CA ASN A 105 -15.37 11.67 4.29
C ASN A 105 -14.68 11.87 2.93
N THR A 106 -13.65 12.74 2.85
CA THR A 106 -12.78 12.80 1.67
C THR A 106 -12.00 11.51 1.50
N PHE A 107 -11.46 11.27 0.30
CA PHE A 107 -10.57 10.13 0.10
C PHE A 107 -9.34 10.22 1.01
N LEU A 108 -9.05 9.13 1.73
CA LEU A 108 -7.85 9.00 2.54
C LEU A 108 -6.82 8.12 1.84
N THR A 109 -7.18 6.87 1.58
CA THR A 109 -6.31 5.87 0.96
C THR A 109 -7.13 4.70 0.39
N SER A 110 -6.48 3.63 -0.06
CA SER A 110 -7.12 2.40 -0.50
C SER A 110 -6.23 1.19 -0.31
N SER A 111 -6.79 -0.03 -0.31
CA SER A 111 -6.00 -1.27 -0.24
C SER A 111 -5.03 -1.47 -1.42
N VAL A 112 -5.12 -0.67 -2.48
CA VAL A 112 -4.14 -0.68 -3.59
C VAL A 112 -2.94 0.21 -3.29
N ARG A 113 -3.16 1.32 -2.57
CA ARG A 113 -2.13 2.32 -2.22
C ARG A 113 -1.36 1.95 -0.97
N GLU A 114 -2.01 1.21 -0.08
CA GLU A 114 -1.42 0.76 1.16
C GLU A 114 -0.47 -0.42 0.92
N PRO A 115 0.77 -0.39 1.46
CA PRO A 115 1.76 -1.46 1.27
C PRO A 115 1.28 -2.82 1.83
N HIS A 116 0.48 -2.78 2.89
CA HIS A 116 -0.13 -3.96 3.51
C HIS A 116 -1.47 -4.36 2.87
N ARG A 117 -1.93 -3.65 1.84
CA ARG A 117 -3.18 -3.90 1.12
C ARG A 117 -4.38 -4.06 2.07
N LEU A 118 -5.08 -5.20 2.06
CA LEU A 118 -6.19 -5.48 2.98
C LEU A 118 -5.76 -5.57 4.46
N ALA A 119 -4.48 -5.82 4.73
CA ALA A 119 -3.94 -5.85 6.08
C ALA A 119 -3.58 -4.46 6.63
N SER A 120 -3.74 -3.39 5.85
CA SER A 120 -3.48 -2.03 6.32
C SER A 120 -4.30 -1.72 7.58
N PRO A 121 -3.69 -1.11 8.62
CA PRO A 121 -4.41 -0.61 9.78
C PRO A 121 -5.55 0.34 9.40
N TYR A 122 -5.37 1.15 8.35
CA TYR A 122 -6.41 2.05 7.84
C TYR A 122 -7.60 1.30 7.24
N VAL A 123 -7.38 0.13 6.65
CA VAL A 123 -8.46 -0.74 6.14
C VAL A 123 -9.11 -1.53 7.27
N LEU A 124 -8.32 -2.18 8.12
CA LEU A 124 -8.81 -3.09 9.15
C LEU A 124 -9.54 -2.36 10.29
N ALA A 125 -9.05 -1.18 10.68
CA ALA A 125 -9.68 -0.40 11.75
C ALA A 125 -10.82 0.51 11.26
N ALA A 126 -10.98 0.69 9.94
CA ALA A 126 -12.09 1.45 9.40
C ALA A 126 -13.44 0.76 9.64
N LYS A 127 -14.51 1.55 9.53
CA LYS A 127 -15.89 1.12 9.74
C LYS A 127 -16.68 1.08 8.45
N ARG A 128 -17.61 0.13 8.38
CA ARG A 128 -18.66 0.04 7.37
C ARG A 128 -19.96 -0.27 8.08
N ASP A 129 -21.00 0.52 7.81
CA ASP A 129 -22.31 0.37 8.45
C ASP A 129 -22.24 0.36 10.00
N GLY A 130 -21.31 1.14 10.56
CA GLY A 130 -21.05 1.24 12.00
C GLY A 130 -20.21 0.11 12.62
N ALA A 131 -19.87 -0.94 11.87
CA ALA A 131 -19.05 -2.05 12.34
C ALA A 131 -17.61 -1.97 11.81
N VAL A 132 -16.65 -2.46 12.60
CA VAL A 132 -15.22 -2.50 12.22
C VAL A 132 -15.00 -3.54 11.11
N TYR A 133 -14.41 -3.12 9.99
CA TYR A 133 -14.25 -3.93 8.78
C TYR A 133 -13.40 -5.19 9.00
N ARG A 134 -12.43 -5.16 9.93
CA ARG A 134 -11.67 -6.36 10.32
C ARG A 134 -12.57 -7.54 10.74
N GLU A 135 -13.67 -7.28 11.45
CA GLU A 135 -14.57 -8.37 11.89
C GLU A 135 -15.41 -8.91 10.74
N GLU A 136 -15.77 -8.08 9.76
CA GLU A 136 -16.38 -8.52 8.50
C GLU A 136 -15.42 -9.45 7.74
N LEU A 137 -14.17 -9.01 7.56
CA LEU A 137 -13.16 -9.78 6.83
C LEU A 137 -12.82 -11.09 7.55
N LYS A 138 -12.66 -11.07 8.87
CA LYS A 138 -12.43 -12.27 9.69
C LYS A 138 -13.56 -13.28 9.57
N THR A 139 -14.81 -12.82 9.64
CA THR A 139 -16.00 -13.66 9.44
C THR A 139 -16.02 -14.26 8.04
N ALA A 140 -15.79 -13.44 7.01
CA ALA A 140 -15.80 -13.88 5.62
C ALA A 140 -14.73 -14.93 5.32
N LEU A 141 -13.54 -14.79 5.92
CA LEU A 141 -12.45 -15.76 5.79
C LEU A 141 -12.68 -17.04 6.60
N GLY A 142 -13.69 -17.08 7.47
CA GLY A 142 -13.91 -18.19 8.39
C GLY A 142 -12.73 -18.43 9.32
N SER A 143 -11.99 -17.37 9.67
CA SER A 143 -10.76 -17.48 10.46
C SER A 143 -11.06 -17.96 11.87
N ASN A 144 -10.40 -19.05 12.26
CA ASN A 144 -10.57 -19.68 13.57
C ASN A 144 -9.21 -20.13 14.10
N LYS A 145 -8.76 -19.48 15.18
CA LYS A 145 -7.43 -19.73 15.79
C LYS A 145 -7.28 -21.15 16.35
N GLN A 146 -8.39 -21.86 16.61
CA GLN A 146 -8.43 -23.23 17.11
C GLN A 146 -8.50 -24.29 16.00
N ARG A 147 -8.52 -23.90 14.72
CA ARG A 147 -8.59 -24.81 13.56
C ARG A 147 -7.39 -24.62 12.63
N PRO A 148 -7.11 -25.62 11.76
CA PRO A 148 -6.14 -25.47 10.68
C PRO A 148 -6.53 -24.33 9.73
N VAL A 149 -5.54 -23.62 9.21
CA VAL A 149 -5.72 -22.59 8.18
C VAL A 149 -5.53 -23.23 6.82
N HIS A 150 -6.57 -23.18 5.99
CA HIS A 150 -6.54 -23.67 4.62
C HIS A 150 -6.55 -22.47 3.66
N ILE A 151 -5.37 -21.96 3.31
CA ILE A 151 -5.21 -20.76 2.49
C ILE A 151 -6.03 -20.84 1.20
N TRP A 152 -5.99 -21.97 0.49
CA TRP A 152 -6.75 -22.21 -0.75
C TRP A 152 -8.27 -22.03 -0.61
N ARG A 153 -8.84 -22.17 0.60
CA ARG A 153 -10.27 -21.89 0.86
C ARG A 153 -10.54 -20.41 1.12
N MET A 154 -9.53 -19.67 1.53
CA MET A 154 -9.59 -18.24 1.85
C MET A 154 -9.28 -17.37 0.63
N VAL A 155 -8.41 -17.83 -0.29
CA VAL A 155 -8.00 -17.04 -1.46
C VAL A 155 -9.19 -16.56 -2.31
N PRO A 156 -10.23 -17.36 -2.62
CA PRO A 156 -11.39 -16.86 -3.36
C PRO A 156 -12.07 -15.67 -2.68
N THR A 157 -12.21 -15.71 -1.34
CA THR A 157 -12.80 -14.63 -0.53
C THR A 157 -11.93 -13.37 -0.50
N ILE A 158 -10.60 -13.53 -0.49
CA ILE A 158 -9.64 -12.43 -0.61
C ILE A 158 -9.73 -11.82 -2.01
N PHE A 159 -9.72 -12.67 -3.05
CA PHE A 159 -9.80 -12.26 -4.45
C PHE A 159 -11.04 -11.40 -4.73
N ASP A 160 -12.20 -11.78 -4.18
CA ASP A 160 -13.45 -11.06 -4.40
C ASP A 160 -13.48 -9.66 -3.75
N ARG A 161 -12.55 -9.37 -2.82
CA ARG A 161 -12.42 -8.08 -2.13
C ARG A 161 -11.27 -7.23 -2.67
N ASP A 162 -10.15 -7.88 -2.96
CA ASP A 162 -8.95 -7.28 -3.52
C ASP A 162 -8.10 -8.38 -4.19
N PRO A 163 -8.21 -8.59 -5.52
CA PRO A 163 -7.45 -9.60 -6.23
C PRO A 163 -5.96 -9.24 -6.28
N GLY A 164 -5.62 -7.98 -6.01
CA GLY A 164 -4.24 -7.55 -5.89
C GLY A 164 -3.54 -8.13 -4.66
N CYS A 165 -4.26 -8.41 -3.57
CA CYS A 165 -3.72 -9.17 -2.43
C CYS A 165 -3.26 -10.58 -2.83
N VAL A 166 -3.92 -11.17 -3.82
CA VAL A 166 -3.54 -12.49 -4.34
C VAL A 166 -2.33 -12.36 -5.27
N LEU A 167 -2.29 -11.30 -6.08
CA LEU A 167 -1.21 -11.09 -7.06
C LEU A 167 0.11 -10.63 -6.41
N HIS A 168 0.04 -9.65 -5.52
CA HIS A 168 1.18 -8.96 -4.90
C HIS A 168 1.45 -9.40 -3.47
N GLY A 169 0.71 -10.37 -2.98
CA GLY A 169 0.83 -10.91 -1.63
C GLY A 169 0.11 -10.07 -0.58
N VAL A 170 -0.16 -10.69 0.57
CA VAL A 170 -0.72 -10.03 1.76
C VAL A 170 -0.43 -10.86 3.00
N PHE A 171 -0.22 -10.19 4.14
CA PHE A 171 -0.09 -10.84 5.44
C PHE A 171 -1.16 -10.33 6.41
N LEU A 172 -2.19 -11.14 6.68
CA LEU A 172 -3.37 -10.74 7.47
C LEU A 172 -3.19 -11.08 8.97
N GLU A 173 -2.13 -10.57 9.56
CA GLU A 173 -1.69 -10.90 10.93
C GLU A 173 -2.71 -10.56 12.03
N GLU A 174 -3.37 -9.41 11.92
CA GLU A 174 -4.39 -8.95 12.88
C GLU A 174 -5.63 -9.86 12.89
N ILE A 175 -5.89 -10.54 11.77
CA ILE A 175 -6.95 -11.54 11.67
C ILE A 175 -6.45 -12.87 12.22
N ASP A 176 -5.37 -13.40 11.63
CA ASP A 176 -4.66 -14.59 12.06
C ASP A 176 -3.25 -14.62 11.44
N GLY A 177 -2.21 -14.56 12.28
CA GLY A 177 -0.78 -14.57 11.88
C GLY A 177 -0.30 -15.78 11.07
N ARG A 178 -1.17 -16.72 10.72
CA ARG A 178 -0.90 -17.82 9.80
C ARG A 178 -1.41 -17.56 8.38
N ILE A 179 -2.19 -16.50 8.16
CA ILE A 179 -2.75 -16.14 6.86
C ILE A 179 -1.76 -15.23 6.11
N ARG A 180 -0.89 -15.85 5.31
CA ARG A 180 0.10 -15.16 4.48
C ARG A 180 0.03 -15.69 3.05
N LEU A 181 -0.11 -14.79 2.08
CA LEU A 181 0.00 -15.09 0.65
C LEU A 181 1.32 -14.50 0.14
N PRO A 182 2.25 -15.31 -0.39
CA PRO A 182 3.43 -14.78 -1.07
C PRO A 182 3.04 -14.07 -2.37
N ARG A 183 3.91 -13.21 -2.88
CA ARG A 183 3.70 -12.55 -4.18
C ARG A 183 3.65 -13.59 -5.30
N LEU A 184 2.65 -13.50 -6.18
CA LEU A 184 2.63 -14.25 -7.42
C LEU A 184 3.48 -13.57 -8.49
N VAL A 185 3.56 -12.24 -8.49
CA VAL A 185 4.44 -11.46 -9.37
C VAL A 185 5.54 -10.81 -8.55
N SER A 186 6.79 -11.11 -8.90
CA SER A 186 7.98 -10.44 -8.37
C SER A 186 8.76 -9.80 -9.50
N ALA A 187 9.42 -8.68 -9.25
CA ALA A 187 10.27 -8.06 -10.26
C ALA A 187 11.43 -7.30 -9.63
N TYR A 188 12.51 -7.08 -10.38
CA TYR A 188 13.67 -6.30 -9.94
C TYR A 188 14.42 -5.76 -11.17
N ILE A 189 15.25 -4.75 -10.97
CA ILE A 189 16.13 -4.22 -12.01
C ILE A 189 17.56 -4.26 -11.52
N GLU A 190 18.45 -4.84 -12.32
CA GLU A 190 19.86 -4.99 -11.97
C GLU A 190 20.77 -4.56 -13.12
N ALA A 191 21.95 -4.07 -12.75
CA ALA A 191 23.02 -3.74 -13.67
C ALA A 191 24.22 -4.65 -13.41
N CYS A 192 24.72 -5.27 -14.47
CA CYS A 192 25.90 -6.13 -14.45
C CYS A 192 27.16 -5.33 -14.75
N SER A 193 28.26 -5.68 -14.09
CA SER A 193 29.55 -5.00 -14.19
C SER A 193 29.44 -3.46 -14.13
N PRO A 194 28.78 -2.92 -13.09
CA PRO A 194 28.51 -1.49 -12.98
C PRO A 194 29.82 -0.71 -12.75
N ASN A 195 30.00 0.40 -13.46
CA ASN A 195 31.11 1.32 -13.26
C ASN A 195 30.62 2.59 -12.58
N GLN A 196 31.29 3.04 -11.53
CA GLN A 196 30.97 4.29 -10.86
C GLN A 196 31.26 5.48 -11.77
N ALA A 197 30.31 6.40 -11.88
CA ALA A 197 30.41 7.65 -12.61
C ALA A 197 30.08 8.81 -11.67
N ASN A 198 30.98 9.06 -10.73
CA ASN A 198 30.78 10.08 -9.71
C ASN A 198 30.71 11.47 -10.33
N SER A 199 29.73 12.24 -9.88
CA SER A 199 29.53 13.64 -10.24
C SER A 199 29.32 14.45 -8.96
N GLY A 200 29.07 15.75 -9.10
CA GLY A 200 28.81 16.62 -7.95
C GLY A 200 27.90 17.77 -8.36
N GLY A 201 27.33 18.43 -7.35
CA GLY A 201 26.56 19.64 -7.53
C GLY A 201 26.82 20.62 -6.40
N VAL A 202 26.26 21.82 -6.53
CA VAL A 202 26.28 22.82 -5.47
C VAL A 202 24.83 23.27 -5.30
N TYR A 203 24.26 23.02 -4.12
CA TYR A 203 23.04 23.71 -3.72
C TYR A 203 23.40 25.18 -3.56
N ARG A 204 22.65 26.11 -4.17
CA ARG A 204 22.92 27.54 -4.05
C ARG A 204 21.81 28.21 -3.28
N GLY A 205 22.13 28.75 -2.11
CA GLY A 205 21.22 29.66 -1.41
C GLY A 205 21.28 31.06 -1.98
N GLU A 206 20.15 31.76 -1.95
CA GLU A 206 20.01 33.07 -2.58
C GLU A 206 20.55 34.22 -1.71
N VAL A 207 20.56 34.04 -0.39
CA VAL A 207 20.81 35.13 0.57
C VAL A 207 22.28 35.25 0.95
N THR A 208 22.97 34.13 1.18
CA THR A 208 24.40 34.16 1.53
C THR A 208 25.22 33.11 0.79
N ALA A 209 26.49 33.43 0.49
CA ALA A 209 27.41 32.46 -0.10
C ALA A 209 27.73 31.26 0.82
N LYS A 210 27.40 31.33 2.12
CA LYS A 210 27.55 30.23 3.07
C LYS A 210 26.50 29.13 2.87
N ASP A 211 25.40 29.48 2.23
CA ASP A 211 24.31 28.55 1.89
C ASP A 211 24.62 27.76 0.61
N ASN A 212 25.80 27.99 0.00
CA ASN A 212 26.28 27.21 -1.12
C ASN A 212 26.93 25.92 -0.62
N ILE A 213 26.21 24.80 -0.71
CA ILE A 213 26.66 23.51 -0.19
C ILE A 213 27.03 22.59 -1.36
N PRO A 214 28.33 22.30 -1.59
CA PRO A 214 28.75 21.26 -2.51
C PRO A 214 28.32 19.89 -2.00
N TYR A 215 27.85 19.04 -2.90
CA TYR A 215 27.49 17.67 -2.58
C TYR A 215 28.00 16.70 -3.66
N PRO A 216 28.47 15.51 -3.28
CA PRO A 216 28.78 14.45 -4.22
C PRO A 216 27.48 13.79 -4.72
N ARG A 217 27.50 13.28 -5.94
CA ARG A 217 26.52 12.34 -6.47
C ARG A 217 27.23 11.10 -6.98
N GLN A 218 26.73 9.94 -6.54
CA GLN A 218 27.20 8.66 -7.03
C GLN A 218 26.21 8.13 -8.08
N GLU A 219 26.64 8.14 -9.33
CA GLU A 219 25.91 7.54 -10.45
C GLU A 219 26.70 6.35 -10.99
N PHE A 220 26.08 5.56 -11.86
CA PHE A 220 26.69 4.38 -12.44
C PHE A 220 26.45 4.34 -13.95
N THR A 221 27.31 3.60 -14.64
CA THR A 221 27.16 3.20 -16.03
C THR A 221 27.25 1.67 -16.10
N SER A 222 26.53 1.06 -17.02
CA SER A 222 26.63 -0.38 -17.27
C SER A 222 26.21 -0.65 -18.72
N SER A 223 26.86 -1.62 -19.34
CA SER A 223 26.51 -2.12 -20.66
C SER A 223 25.40 -3.17 -20.64
N SER A 224 25.01 -3.66 -19.46
CA SER A 224 24.02 -4.73 -19.30
C SER A 224 23.12 -4.42 -18.11
N ILE A 225 21.92 -3.92 -18.42
CA ILE A 225 20.86 -3.64 -17.44
C ILE A 225 19.66 -4.50 -17.80
N THR A 226 19.10 -5.19 -16.82
CA THR A 226 17.98 -6.12 -17.04
C THR A 226 16.89 -5.85 -16.01
N ALA A 227 15.67 -5.68 -16.49
CA ALA A 227 14.48 -5.78 -15.66
C ALA A 227 13.92 -7.20 -15.77
N SER A 228 13.84 -7.90 -14.64
CA SER A 228 13.35 -9.27 -14.57
C SER A 228 12.00 -9.29 -13.88
N PHE A 229 11.03 -9.99 -14.46
CA PHE A 229 9.69 -10.21 -13.91
C PHE A 229 9.41 -11.70 -13.84
N ILE A 230 8.86 -12.14 -12.72
CA ILE A 230 8.63 -13.55 -12.44
C ILE A 230 7.17 -13.71 -12.01
N LEU A 231 6.42 -14.55 -12.73
CA LEU A 231 5.08 -14.98 -12.36
C LEU A 231 5.13 -16.45 -11.89
N HIS A 232 4.77 -16.68 -10.61
CA HIS A 232 4.83 -17.98 -9.94
C HIS A 232 3.54 -18.80 -10.18
N LEU A 233 3.48 -19.50 -11.31
CA LEU A 233 2.30 -20.25 -11.76
C LEU A 233 1.99 -21.48 -10.91
N SER A 234 3.01 -22.16 -10.38
CA SER A 234 2.83 -23.29 -9.46
C SER A 234 2.13 -22.87 -8.17
N THR A 235 2.50 -21.71 -7.62
CA THR A 235 1.85 -21.11 -6.44
C THR A 235 0.40 -20.76 -6.76
N LEU A 236 0.12 -20.14 -7.91
CA LEU A 236 -1.23 -19.79 -8.34
C LEU A 236 -2.14 -21.02 -8.42
N LYS A 237 -1.65 -22.15 -8.96
CA LYS A 237 -2.41 -23.42 -9.02
C LYS A 237 -2.80 -23.95 -7.63
N GLY A 238 -1.97 -23.68 -6.62
CA GLY A 238 -2.22 -24.07 -5.23
C GLY A 238 -3.30 -23.25 -4.52
N TYR A 239 -3.80 -22.17 -5.11
CA TYR A 239 -4.76 -21.26 -4.47
C TYR A 239 -6.23 -21.69 -4.60
N GLY A 240 -6.53 -22.75 -5.36
CA GLY A 240 -7.90 -23.27 -5.46
C GLY A 240 -8.89 -22.29 -6.11
N LEU A 241 -8.38 -21.35 -6.92
CA LEU A 241 -9.18 -20.46 -7.74
C LEU A 241 -9.75 -21.21 -8.96
N ASP A 242 -10.91 -20.80 -9.43
CA ASP A 242 -11.42 -21.26 -10.73
C ASP A 242 -10.55 -20.74 -11.89
N ASP A 243 -10.75 -21.32 -13.08
CA ASP A 243 -9.97 -20.98 -14.27
C ASP A 243 -10.12 -19.50 -14.66
N HIS A 244 -11.28 -18.88 -14.42
CA HIS A 244 -11.49 -17.48 -14.78
C HIS A 244 -10.69 -16.55 -13.89
N LYS A 245 -10.73 -16.76 -12.57
CA LYS A 245 -9.93 -15.99 -11.60
C LYS A 245 -8.44 -16.19 -11.82
N SER A 246 -8.01 -17.41 -12.14
CA SER A 246 -6.61 -17.71 -12.46
C SER A 246 -6.15 -16.99 -13.74
N ARG A 247 -6.97 -17.03 -14.81
CA ARG A 247 -6.70 -16.31 -16.06
C ARG A 247 -6.68 -14.80 -15.88
N PHE A 248 -7.57 -14.25 -15.05
CA PHE A 248 -7.55 -12.84 -14.69
C PHE A 248 -6.20 -12.45 -14.07
N LEU A 249 -5.70 -13.19 -13.08
CA LEU A 249 -4.42 -12.88 -12.43
C LEU A 249 -3.25 -12.96 -13.40
N GLN A 250 -3.25 -13.95 -14.30
CA GLN A 250 -2.23 -14.09 -15.34
C GLN A 250 -2.28 -12.90 -16.32
N ALA A 251 -3.44 -12.57 -16.87
CA ALA A 251 -3.59 -11.47 -17.81
C ALA A 251 -3.29 -10.10 -17.17
N TRP A 252 -3.69 -9.91 -15.90
CA TRP A 252 -3.42 -8.70 -15.15
C TRP A 252 -1.93 -8.55 -14.80
N ALA A 253 -1.22 -9.65 -14.54
CA ALA A 253 0.24 -9.64 -14.41
C ALA A 253 0.92 -9.16 -15.70
N LEU A 254 0.54 -9.74 -16.85
CA LEU A 254 1.05 -9.33 -18.16
C LEU A 254 0.77 -7.85 -18.43
N TYR A 255 -0.45 -7.38 -18.15
CA TYR A 255 -0.83 -5.98 -18.28
C TYR A 255 0.06 -5.05 -17.43
N LYS A 256 0.26 -5.39 -16.14
CA LYS A 256 1.09 -4.60 -15.22
C LYS A 256 2.54 -4.53 -15.71
N ILE A 257 3.11 -5.65 -16.12
CA ILE A 257 4.49 -5.74 -16.65
C ILE A 257 4.62 -4.90 -17.94
N ASP A 258 3.70 -5.09 -18.89
CA ASP A 258 3.71 -4.40 -20.18
C ASP A 258 3.60 -2.88 -20.01
N ARG A 259 2.66 -2.43 -19.18
CA ARG A 259 2.46 -1.00 -18.91
C ARG A 259 3.64 -0.39 -18.16
N PHE A 260 4.27 -1.14 -17.24
CA PHE A 260 5.47 -0.68 -16.57
C PHE A 260 6.61 -0.44 -17.57
N LEU A 261 6.88 -1.42 -18.44
CA LEU A 261 7.96 -1.37 -19.42
C LEU A 261 7.78 -0.27 -20.48
N HIS A 262 6.56 0.09 -20.83
CA HIS A 262 6.30 1.11 -21.86
C HIS A 262 6.09 2.53 -21.32
N GLN A 263 5.67 2.70 -20.07
CA GLN A 263 5.24 4.01 -19.56
C GLN A 263 5.95 4.45 -18.27
N HIS A 264 6.65 3.55 -17.54
CA HIS A 264 7.10 3.81 -16.17
C HIS A 264 8.59 3.54 -15.93
N LEU A 265 9.42 3.56 -16.98
CA LEU A 265 10.87 3.36 -16.87
C LEU A 265 11.65 4.62 -16.47
N ARG A 266 10.97 5.75 -16.22
CA ARG A 266 11.54 6.89 -15.49
C ARG A 266 11.35 6.66 -13.99
N LEU A 267 12.32 5.97 -13.40
CA LEU A 267 12.23 5.48 -12.02
C LEU A 267 12.51 6.60 -11.03
N ARG A 268 13.53 7.42 -11.30
CA ARG A 268 14.00 8.54 -10.47
C ARG A 268 14.56 9.65 -11.38
N THR A 269 14.84 10.83 -10.83
CA THR A 269 15.29 12.01 -11.60
C THR A 269 16.45 11.72 -12.55
N ALA A 270 17.45 10.95 -12.10
CA ALA A 270 18.61 10.54 -12.89
C ALA A 270 18.59 9.04 -13.20
N CYS A 271 17.41 8.43 -13.33
CA CYS A 271 17.27 7.00 -13.61
C CYS A 271 16.10 6.79 -14.57
N GLU A 272 16.42 6.74 -15.86
CA GLU A 272 15.43 6.55 -16.92
C GLU A 272 15.97 5.57 -17.96
N PHE A 273 15.13 4.61 -18.35
CA PHE A 273 15.52 3.53 -19.24
C PHE A 273 14.60 3.40 -20.45
N GLN A 274 15.11 2.74 -21.49
CA GLN A 274 14.37 2.30 -22.66
C GLN A 274 14.59 0.80 -22.84
N VAL A 275 13.53 0.09 -23.23
CA VAL A 275 13.60 -1.33 -23.57
C VAL A 275 14.30 -1.51 -24.92
N LEU A 276 15.26 -2.44 -24.98
CA LEU A 276 15.93 -2.87 -26.21
C LEU A 276 15.33 -4.15 -26.77
N GLY A 277 14.98 -5.08 -25.90
CA GLY A 277 14.43 -6.37 -26.25
C GLY A 277 13.87 -7.07 -25.03
N MET A 278 13.06 -8.09 -25.28
CA MET A 278 12.45 -8.91 -24.24
C MET A 278 12.64 -10.37 -24.56
N LYS A 279 12.96 -11.16 -23.54
CA LYS A 279 13.04 -12.60 -23.60
C LYS A 279 12.02 -13.19 -22.64
N VAL A 280 11.25 -14.16 -23.11
CA VAL A 280 10.26 -14.89 -22.33
C VAL A 280 10.74 -16.32 -22.14
N THR A 281 10.66 -16.83 -20.91
CA THR A 281 11.00 -18.21 -20.57
C THR A 281 9.89 -18.83 -19.73
N LEU A 282 9.45 -20.02 -20.11
CA LEU A 282 8.49 -20.83 -19.34
C LEU A 282 9.21 -22.05 -18.77
N ASP A 283 9.15 -22.22 -17.46
CA ASP A 283 9.72 -23.38 -16.79
C ASP A 283 8.66 -24.49 -16.72
N GLY A 284 8.77 -25.51 -17.57
CA GLY A 284 7.89 -26.68 -17.60
C GLY A 284 8.62 -27.96 -18.00
N PRO A 285 7.93 -29.13 -18.03
CA PRO A 285 8.53 -30.37 -18.50
C PRO A 285 9.07 -30.24 -19.93
N GLU A 286 10.23 -30.85 -20.21
CA GLU A 286 10.90 -30.78 -21.51
C GLU A 286 9.94 -31.14 -22.67
N GLY A 287 9.94 -30.35 -23.75
CA GLY A 287 9.19 -30.63 -24.99
C GLY A 287 7.85 -29.91 -25.17
N GLN A 288 7.44 -29.01 -24.27
CA GLN A 288 6.27 -28.14 -24.48
C GLN A 288 6.65 -26.75 -25.01
N SER A 289 5.73 -26.14 -25.77
CA SER A 289 5.91 -24.79 -26.34
C SER A 289 6.23 -23.78 -25.24
N GLN A 290 7.39 -23.13 -25.34
CA GLN A 290 7.82 -22.04 -24.44
C GLN A 290 7.24 -20.68 -24.85
N ASP A 291 6.32 -20.67 -25.80
CA ASP A 291 5.83 -19.47 -26.46
C ASP A 291 4.52 -19.00 -25.82
N LEU A 292 4.45 -17.73 -25.40
CA LEU A 292 3.21 -17.08 -24.95
C LEU A 292 2.46 -16.35 -26.07
N GLY A 293 2.90 -16.53 -27.31
CA GLY A 293 2.21 -16.10 -28.52
C GLY A 293 3.06 -15.19 -29.41
N ASP A 294 2.92 -15.44 -30.73
CA ASP A 294 3.60 -14.91 -31.93
C ASP A 294 4.69 -15.82 -32.55
N GLY A 295 5.08 -16.90 -31.87
CA GLY A 295 6.15 -17.80 -32.32
C GLY A 295 7.53 -17.33 -31.86
N ASN A 296 8.26 -18.22 -31.17
CA ASN A 296 9.67 -18.09 -30.74
C ASN A 296 9.92 -17.44 -29.37
N GLY A 297 8.97 -17.43 -28.43
CA GLY A 297 9.25 -16.97 -27.06
C GLY A 297 9.39 -15.46 -26.95
N LYS A 298 8.62 -14.71 -27.75
CA LYS A 298 8.55 -13.25 -27.66
C LYS A 298 7.40 -12.82 -26.73
N TRP A 299 7.47 -11.56 -26.33
CA TRP A 299 6.44 -10.92 -25.53
C TRP A 299 5.26 -10.49 -26.41
N PRO A 300 4.00 -10.78 -26.03
CA PRO A 300 2.83 -10.34 -26.80
C PRO A 300 2.76 -8.82 -26.90
N CYS A 301 2.15 -8.28 -27.97
CA CYS A 301 2.03 -6.84 -28.13
C CYS A 301 1.02 -6.21 -27.15
N SER A 302 1.25 -4.95 -26.75
CA SER A 302 0.43 -4.25 -25.76
C SER A 302 -1.09 -4.27 -26.04
N PRO A 303 -1.57 -4.08 -27.29
CA PRO A 303 -3.00 -4.18 -27.58
C PRO A 303 -3.59 -5.58 -27.31
N ASP A 304 -2.85 -6.64 -27.63
CA ASP A 304 -3.31 -8.02 -27.39
C ASP A 304 -3.34 -8.32 -25.89
N ILE A 305 -2.36 -7.81 -25.11
CA ILE A 305 -2.34 -7.92 -23.65
C ILE A 305 -3.51 -7.18 -23.02
N LEU A 306 -3.76 -5.93 -23.44
CA LEU A 306 -4.87 -5.13 -22.94
C LEU A 306 -6.22 -5.77 -23.24
N ASN A 307 -6.40 -6.32 -24.46
CA ASN A 307 -7.62 -7.02 -24.85
C ASN A 307 -7.84 -8.28 -23.99
N ALA A 308 -6.80 -9.09 -23.78
CA ALA A 308 -6.87 -10.27 -22.94
C ALA A 308 -7.21 -9.94 -21.49
N PHE A 309 -6.55 -8.91 -20.92
CA PHE A 309 -6.84 -8.42 -19.58
C PHE A 309 -8.26 -7.90 -19.45
N SER A 310 -8.73 -7.07 -20.39
CA SER A 310 -10.08 -6.51 -20.38
C SER A 310 -11.15 -7.61 -20.43
N ALA A 311 -10.97 -8.60 -21.31
CA ALA A 311 -11.90 -9.73 -21.40
C ALA A 311 -11.92 -10.59 -20.12
N ALA A 312 -10.75 -10.84 -19.51
CA ALA A 312 -10.67 -11.57 -18.25
C ALA A 312 -11.29 -10.78 -17.08
N ARG A 313 -11.05 -9.46 -17.02
CA ARG A 313 -11.63 -8.54 -16.05
C ARG A 313 -13.15 -8.55 -16.14
N ASP A 314 -13.71 -8.34 -17.33
CA ASP A 314 -15.16 -8.23 -17.52
C ASP A 314 -15.87 -9.56 -17.22
N ARG A 315 -15.19 -10.69 -17.43
CA ARG A 315 -15.68 -12.02 -17.06
C ARG A 315 -15.71 -12.25 -15.56
N CYS A 316 -14.65 -11.87 -14.84
CA CYS A 316 -14.56 -12.03 -13.38
C CYS A 316 -15.40 -11.00 -12.62
N PHE A 317 -15.45 -9.78 -13.15
CA PHE A 317 -16.03 -8.62 -12.49
C PHE A 317 -17.01 -7.89 -13.43
N PRO A 318 -18.10 -8.55 -13.85
CA PRO A 318 -19.10 -7.89 -14.66
C PRO A 318 -19.67 -6.70 -13.87
N ARG A 319 -19.83 -5.58 -14.56
CA ARG A 319 -20.32 -4.32 -13.99
C ARG A 319 -21.75 -4.53 -13.48
N HIS A 320 -22.04 -4.07 -12.27
CA HIS A 320 -23.41 -4.13 -11.75
C HIS A 320 -24.25 -2.98 -12.31
N ASN A 321 -25.54 -3.26 -12.51
CA ASN A 321 -26.51 -2.26 -12.97
C ASN A 321 -27.16 -1.48 -11.81
N GLU A 322 -27.03 -1.99 -10.59
CA GLU A 322 -27.69 -1.48 -9.38
C GLU A 322 -26.66 -1.00 -8.34
N GLY A 323 -27.10 -0.19 -7.39
CA GLY A 323 -26.26 0.40 -6.34
C GLY A 323 -25.70 1.78 -6.71
N ASP A 324 -24.93 2.36 -5.79
CA ASP A 324 -24.17 3.59 -6.01
C ASP A 324 -22.98 3.37 -6.96
N GLU A 325 -22.23 4.42 -7.26
CA GLU A 325 -21.09 4.36 -8.19
C GLU A 325 -20.05 3.31 -7.75
N TRP A 326 -19.80 3.16 -6.46
CA TRP A 326 -18.79 2.27 -5.90
C TRP A 326 -19.24 0.81 -5.90
N ALA A 327 -20.48 0.55 -5.50
CA ALA A 327 -21.10 -0.77 -5.56
C ALA A 327 -21.14 -1.29 -7.01
N ARG A 328 -21.46 -0.41 -7.98
CA ARG A 328 -21.42 -0.75 -9.42
C ARG A 328 -20.04 -1.19 -9.90
N ARG A 329 -19.00 -0.67 -9.25
CA ARG A 329 -17.58 -0.99 -9.48
C ARG A 329 -17.03 -2.07 -8.55
N ARG A 330 -17.86 -2.67 -7.68
CA ARG A 330 -17.45 -3.67 -6.67
C ARG A 330 -16.40 -3.15 -5.69
N VAL A 331 -16.40 -1.84 -5.46
CA VAL A 331 -15.51 -1.20 -4.49
C VAL A 331 -16.19 -1.19 -3.15
N VAL A 332 -15.51 -1.73 -2.13
CA VAL A 332 -15.96 -1.63 -0.75
C VAL A 332 -15.49 -0.29 -0.22
N VAL A 333 -16.42 0.55 0.24
CA VAL A 333 -16.10 1.83 0.86
C VAL A 333 -16.19 1.69 2.38
N VAL A 334 -15.12 2.08 3.05
CA VAL A 334 -15.02 2.10 4.51
C VAL A 334 -14.59 3.48 4.97
N THR A 335 -15.03 3.88 6.16
CA THR A 335 -14.65 5.16 6.77
C THR A 335 -13.68 4.91 7.90
N TYR A 336 -12.45 5.40 7.75
CA TYR A 336 -11.48 5.40 8.82
C TYR A 336 -11.68 6.64 9.68
N ALA A 337 -12.03 6.43 10.94
CA ALA A 337 -12.04 7.46 11.96
C ALA A 337 -11.43 6.84 13.21
N LEU A 338 -10.39 7.47 13.72
CA LEU A 338 -9.82 7.13 15.02
C LEU A 338 -10.84 7.48 16.10
N ASP A 339 -11.41 6.46 16.74
CA ASP A 339 -12.28 6.60 17.91
C ASP A 339 -11.46 6.98 19.16
N ILE A 340 -10.69 8.07 19.08
CA ILE A 340 -9.94 8.57 20.23
C ILE A 340 -10.89 9.38 21.08
N VAL A 341 -11.09 8.88 22.30
CA VAL A 341 -12.02 9.47 23.25
C VAL A 341 -11.24 10.04 24.42
N GLY A 342 -11.30 11.36 24.58
CA GLY A 342 -10.98 12.02 25.84
C GLY A 342 -12.22 12.05 26.71
N LYS A 343 -12.12 11.63 27.96
CA LYS A 343 -13.25 11.76 28.90
C LYS A 343 -12.81 12.16 30.29
N GLU A 344 -13.52 13.11 30.88
CA GLU A 344 -13.30 13.57 32.24
C GLU A 344 -14.62 13.63 33.00
N ALA A 345 -14.63 13.13 34.23
CA ALA A 345 -15.81 13.21 35.09
C ALA A 345 -16.07 14.66 35.50
N LEU A 346 -17.33 15.06 35.57
CA LEU A 346 -17.70 16.39 36.06
C LEU A 346 -17.44 16.51 37.56
N THR A 347 -16.94 17.66 37.99
CA THR A 347 -16.87 18.07 39.40
C THR A 347 -18.29 18.31 39.94
N GLU A 348 -18.51 18.12 41.24
CA GLU A 348 -19.81 18.39 41.88
C GLU A 348 -20.34 19.79 41.56
N GLY A 349 -21.62 19.88 41.20
CA GLY A 349 -22.29 21.14 40.85
C GLY A 349 -22.19 21.55 39.37
N LEU A 350 -21.44 20.82 38.54
CA LEU A 350 -21.40 21.05 37.09
C LEU A 350 -22.48 20.28 36.34
N SER A 351 -22.96 20.89 35.25
CA SER A 351 -23.90 20.34 34.28
C SER A 351 -23.50 20.76 32.86
N ALA A 352 -24.24 20.29 31.85
CA ALA A 352 -23.97 20.62 30.45
C ALA A 352 -23.98 22.14 30.17
N GLU A 353 -24.80 22.91 30.90
CA GLU A 353 -24.94 24.37 30.73
C GLU A 353 -23.68 25.14 31.14
N ASN A 354 -22.77 24.50 31.88
CA ASN A 354 -21.52 25.13 32.32
C ASN A 354 -20.41 25.07 31.25
N PHE A 355 -20.65 24.39 30.12
CA PHE A 355 -19.66 24.20 29.05
C PHE A 355 -20.12 24.93 27.78
N VAL A 356 -19.27 25.81 27.27
CA VAL A 356 -19.49 26.48 25.98
C VAL A 356 -18.92 25.61 24.87
N LEU A 357 -19.76 24.73 24.31
CA LEU A 357 -19.38 23.75 23.28
C LEU A 357 -19.85 24.11 21.87
N GLU A 358 -20.42 25.31 21.68
CA GLU A 358 -20.91 25.76 20.37
C GLU A 358 -19.78 25.78 19.33
N GLY A 359 -20.03 25.15 18.18
CA GLY A 359 -19.03 24.93 17.13
C GLY A 359 -18.25 23.61 17.27
N PHE A 360 -18.47 22.85 18.36
CA PHE A 360 -17.83 21.54 18.59
C PHE A 360 -18.84 20.46 19.01
N THR A 361 -20.14 20.69 18.87
CA THR A 361 -21.21 19.80 19.36
C THR A 361 -21.25 18.43 18.67
N ASP A 362 -20.62 18.30 17.52
CA ASP A 362 -20.38 17.06 16.79
C ASP A 362 -19.25 16.19 17.40
N ARG A 363 -18.34 16.82 18.16
CA ARG A 363 -17.12 16.21 18.72
C ARG A 363 -16.95 16.36 20.23
N ALA A 364 -17.81 17.11 20.91
CA ALA A 364 -17.81 17.32 22.35
C ALA A 364 -19.23 17.34 22.92
N GLU A 365 -19.48 16.50 23.93
CA GLU A 365 -20.76 16.48 24.64
C GLU A 365 -20.59 16.12 26.11
N VAL A 366 -21.49 16.63 26.96
CA VAL A 366 -21.64 16.16 28.34
C VAL A 366 -22.70 15.07 28.35
N LYS A 367 -22.32 13.85 28.74
CA LYS A 367 -23.26 12.72 28.83
C LYS A 367 -23.02 11.85 30.05
N GLN A 368 -24.07 11.11 30.41
CA GLN A 368 -24.00 10.12 31.47
C GLN A 368 -23.26 8.88 30.97
N LEU A 369 -22.20 8.50 31.68
CA LEU A 369 -21.44 7.28 31.42
C LEU A 369 -21.66 6.26 32.55
N ILE A 370 -21.63 4.99 32.16
CA ILE A 370 -21.66 3.86 33.08
C ILE A 370 -20.34 3.11 32.94
N GLU A 371 -19.55 3.05 34.01
CA GLU A 371 -18.30 2.27 34.05
C GLU A 371 -18.36 1.17 35.10
N GLY A 372 -17.74 0.02 34.79
CA GLY A 372 -17.67 -1.16 35.66
C GLY A 372 -18.42 -2.37 35.13
N LYS A 373 -18.13 -3.56 35.68
CA LYS A 373 -18.80 -4.83 35.35
C LYS A 373 -19.56 -5.37 36.57
N GLY A 374 -20.72 -5.99 36.33
CA GLY A 374 -21.54 -6.60 37.38
C GLY A 374 -22.05 -5.60 38.41
N ASN A 375 -21.97 -5.94 39.70
CA ASN A 375 -22.47 -5.13 40.81
C ASN A 375 -21.67 -3.86 41.11
N ASN A 376 -20.53 -3.62 40.43
CA ASN A 376 -19.68 -2.44 40.63
C ASN A 376 -19.88 -1.35 39.55
N ARG A 377 -21.05 -1.28 38.93
CA ARG A 377 -21.37 -0.22 37.95
C ARG A 377 -21.52 1.12 38.66
N LYS A 378 -20.71 2.10 38.25
CA LYS A 378 -20.82 3.50 38.68
C LYS A 378 -21.33 4.33 37.51
N THR A 379 -22.34 5.15 37.79
CA THR A 379 -22.92 6.08 36.84
C THR A 379 -22.46 7.49 37.20
N PHE A 380 -21.88 8.23 36.24
CA PHE A 380 -21.41 9.60 36.45
C PHE A 380 -21.59 10.44 35.18
N GLN A 381 -21.69 11.76 35.34
CA GLN A 381 -21.68 12.68 34.22
C GLN A 381 -20.23 12.94 33.81
N ALA A 382 -19.95 12.94 32.51
CA ALA A 382 -18.63 13.20 31.97
C ALA A 382 -18.70 14.10 30.75
N LEU A 383 -17.70 14.97 30.62
CA LEU A 383 -17.39 15.59 29.34
C LEU A 383 -16.68 14.54 28.49
N VAL A 384 -17.22 14.27 27.32
CA VAL A 384 -16.68 13.32 26.35
C VAL A 384 -16.34 14.09 25.09
N ILE A 385 -15.08 14.00 24.69
CA ILE A 385 -14.58 14.54 23.43
C ILE A 385 -14.13 13.39 22.52
N THR A 386 -14.54 13.46 21.26
CA THR A 386 -14.33 12.42 20.23
C THR A 386 -13.84 13.07 18.94
N GLY A 387 -13.35 12.26 17.99
CA GLY A 387 -12.81 12.74 16.72
C GLY A 387 -11.42 13.37 16.88
N GLU A 388 -10.97 14.10 15.86
CA GLU A 388 -9.70 14.82 15.88
C GLU A 388 -9.78 16.13 16.66
N TRP A 389 -8.70 16.53 17.32
CA TRP A 389 -8.58 17.80 18.01
C TRP A 389 -7.21 18.41 17.68
N PRO A 390 -7.06 19.09 16.52
CA PRO A 390 -5.85 19.86 16.18
C PRO A 390 -5.54 20.91 17.27
N GLU A 391 -4.29 21.35 17.39
CA GLU A 391 -3.90 22.34 18.41
C GLU A 391 -4.74 23.61 18.35
N GLU A 392 -5.12 24.06 17.15
CA GLU A 392 -5.99 25.22 16.92
C GLU A 392 -7.40 25.01 17.52
N ASP A 393 -8.03 23.86 17.30
CA ASP A 393 -9.34 23.52 17.85
C ASP A 393 -9.27 23.35 19.38
N GLN A 394 -8.19 22.77 19.90
CA GLN A 394 -7.96 22.65 21.34
C GLN A 394 -7.87 24.03 22.00
N GLN A 395 -7.12 24.95 21.38
CA GLN A 395 -6.98 26.31 21.86
C GLN A 395 -8.31 27.06 21.76
N ALA A 396 -9.03 26.94 20.64
CA ALA A 396 -10.33 27.57 20.45
C ALA A 396 -11.37 27.11 21.48
N LEU A 397 -11.38 25.82 21.85
CA LEU A 397 -12.26 25.31 22.91
C LEU A 397 -11.88 25.87 24.29
N LEU A 398 -10.59 25.98 24.59
CA LEU A 398 -10.09 26.55 25.84
C LEU A 398 -10.35 28.06 25.92
N ASP A 399 -10.25 28.78 24.81
CA ASP A 399 -10.53 30.23 24.74
C ASP A 399 -12.02 30.52 24.94
N LYS A 400 -12.90 29.65 24.43
CA LYS A 400 -14.35 29.71 24.71
C LYS A 400 -14.71 29.37 26.16
N ASN A 401 -13.83 28.66 26.86
CA ASN A 401 -14.02 28.24 28.25
C ASN A 401 -12.81 28.70 29.09
N PRO A 402 -12.61 30.02 29.26
CA PRO A 402 -11.40 30.57 29.89
C PRO A 402 -11.27 30.14 31.36
N VAL A 403 -10.05 30.28 31.91
CA VAL A 403 -9.73 29.93 33.31
C VAL A 403 -10.62 30.68 34.29
N LYS A 404 -10.97 31.92 33.95
CA LYS A 404 -11.86 32.77 34.72
C LYS A 404 -13.00 33.28 33.87
N LYS A 405 -14.15 33.51 34.48
CA LYS A 405 -15.36 34.04 33.84
C LYS A 405 -16.00 35.07 34.75
N ASP A 406 -16.74 36.01 34.17
CA ASP A 406 -17.52 36.97 34.95
C ASP A 406 -18.76 36.28 35.53
N ASN A 407 -19.02 36.51 36.82
CA ASN A 407 -20.28 36.12 37.43
C ASN A 407 -21.40 37.13 37.07
N ASN A 408 -22.64 36.89 37.52
CA ASN A 408 -23.78 37.77 37.25
C ASN A 408 -23.63 39.19 37.83
N GLU A 409 -22.63 39.42 38.68
CA GLU A 409 -22.31 40.70 39.32
C GLU A 409 -21.12 41.40 38.65
N GLY A 410 -20.53 40.80 37.61
CA GLY A 410 -19.38 41.33 36.88
C GLY A 410 -18.03 41.10 37.57
N GLU A 411 -17.98 40.21 38.57
CA GLU A 411 -16.75 39.82 39.24
C GLU A 411 -16.11 38.60 38.58
N GLU A 412 -14.79 38.65 38.44
CA GLU A 412 -13.99 37.62 37.79
C GLU A 412 -13.84 36.40 38.73
N VAL A 413 -14.51 35.28 38.43
CA VAL A 413 -14.49 34.04 39.22
C VAL A 413 -13.87 32.88 38.44
N ASP A 414 -13.31 31.90 39.16
CA ASP A 414 -12.76 30.70 38.53
C ASP A 414 -13.83 29.92 37.75
N ASN A 415 -13.48 29.43 36.57
CA ASN A 415 -14.34 28.61 35.74
C ASN A 415 -14.02 27.11 35.94
N PRO A 416 -14.78 26.38 36.78
CA PRO A 416 -14.54 24.96 37.03
C PRO A 416 -14.66 24.07 35.77
N ALA A 417 -15.35 24.52 34.72
CA ALA A 417 -15.43 23.79 33.45
C ALA A 417 -14.09 23.76 32.70
N HIS A 418 -13.25 24.78 32.85
CA HIS A 418 -11.94 24.86 32.19
C HIS A 418 -11.03 23.69 32.55
N ASP A 419 -10.95 23.33 33.84
CA ASP A 419 -10.10 22.23 34.31
C ASP A 419 -10.60 20.86 33.78
N VAL A 420 -11.92 20.66 33.71
CA VAL A 420 -12.52 19.44 33.14
C VAL A 420 -12.20 19.33 31.64
N ILE A 421 -12.35 20.41 30.87
CA ILE A 421 -11.99 20.46 29.44
C ILE A 421 -10.50 20.17 29.25
N LYS A 422 -9.64 20.85 30.00
CA LYS A 422 -8.18 20.67 29.92
C LYS A 422 -7.76 19.23 30.22
N LYS A 423 -8.37 18.59 31.20
CA LYS A 423 -8.10 17.17 31.53
C LYS A 423 -8.65 16.22 30.47
N ALA A 424 -9.84 16.48 29.92
CA ALA A 424 -10.39 15.69 28.82
C ALA A 424 -9.49 15.76 27.58
N LEU A 425 -9.05 16.98 27.19
CA LEU A 425 -8.08 17.22 26.12
C LEU A 425 -6.74 16.54 26.38
N LYS A 426 -6.22 16.61 27.61
CA LYS A 426 -4.99 15.89 27.99
C LYS A 426 -5.14 14.37 27.80
N LYS A 427 -6.24 13.79 28.26
CA LYS A 427 -6.51 12.35 28.09
C LYS A 427 -6.66 11.98 26.61
N TRP A 428 -7.29 12.84 25.81
CA TRP A 428 -7.34 12.68 24.36
C TRP A 428 -5.94 12.72 23.75
N ASN A 429 -5.11 13.72 24.07
CA ASN A 429 -3.72 13.84 23.61
C ASN A 429 -2.86 12.62 24.00
N ASP A 430 -3.02 12.12 25.22
CA ASP A 430 -2.31 10.92 25.69
C ASP A 430 -2.75 9.67 24.92
N ALA A 431 -4.03 9.56 24.56
CA ALA A 431 -4.56 8.49 23.73
C ALA A 431 -4.10 8.62 22.27
N TRP A 432 -4.10 9.84 21.72
CA TRP A 432 -3.59 10.16 20.39
C TRP A 432 -2.12 9.79 20.22
N LYS A 433 -1.27 10.17 21.18
CA LYS A 433 0.16 9.79 21.20
C LYS A 433 0.37 8.27 21.19
N LYS A 434 -0.49 7.51 21.87
CA LYS A 434 -0.42 6.03 21.86
C LYS A 434 -0.79 5.44 20.50
N VAL A 435 -1.74 6.05 19.79
CA VAL A 435 -2.11 5.64 18.44
C VAL A 435 -0.97 5.95 17.46
N GLN A 436 -0.43 7.18 17.48
CA GLN A 436 0.70 7.56 16.63
C GLN A 436 1.90 6.62 16.81
N LYS A 437 2.23 6.23 18.05
CA LYS A 437 3.33 5.30 18.31
C LYS A 437 3.06 3.88 17.77
N LYS A 438 1.80 3.44 17.71
CA LYS A 438 1.45 2.14 17.13
C LYS A 438 1.52 2.16 15.60
N THR A 439 1.07 3.25 14.98
CA THR A 439 1.14 3.41 13.53
C THR A 439 2.59 3.51 13.06
N ALA A 440 3.43 4.30 13.75
CA ALA A 440 4.87 4.38 13.45
C ALA A 440 5.64 3.07 13.72
N GLY A 441 5.23 2.28 14.71
CA GLY A 441 5.83 0.97 14.97
C GLY A 441 5.45 -0.12 13.95
N ALA A 442 4.36 0.09 13.20
CA ALA A 442 4.03 -0.75 12.05
C ALA A 442 4.91 -0.38 10.83
N GLU A 443 5.21 0.92 10.65
CA GLU A 443 6.20 1.39 9.66
C GLU A 443 7.62 0.88 9.97
N GLU A 444 8.06 0.82 11.24
CA GLU A 444 9.37 0.22 11.58
C GLU A 444 9.47 -1.30 11.31
N ALA A 445 8.33 -2.01 11.22
CA ALA A 445 8.30 -3.39 10.76
C ALA A 445 8.39 -3.51 9.22
N GLU A 446 8.07 -2.44 8.48
CA GLU A 446 8.27 -2.36 7.01
C GLU A 446 9.75 -2.37 6.62
N ASP A 447 10.65 -1.94 7.51
CA ASP A 447 12.11 -1.98 7.29
C ASP A 447 12.73 -3.37 7.53
N GLN A 448 11.97 -4.33 8.08
CA GLN A 448 12.47 -5.65 8.50
C GLN A 448 11.86 -6.86 7.77
N GLU A 449 10.88 -6.68 6.87
CA GLU A 449 10.31 -7.73 5.98
C GLU A 449 10.59 -7.45 4.49
#